data_AF-A0A7L4YVN1-F1
#
_entry.id   AF-A0A7L4YVN1-F1
#
_cell.length_a   1.000
_cell.length_b   1.000
_cell.length_c   1.000
_cell.angle_alpha   90.00
_cell.angle_beta   90.00
_cell.angle_gamma   90.00
#
_symmetry.space_group_name_H-M   'P 1'
#
loop_
_entity.id
_entity.type
_entity.pdbx_description
1 polymer ?
#
loop_
_entity_poly.entity_id
_entity_poly.type
_entity_poly.pdbx_seq_one_letter_code
_entity_poly.pdbx_strand_id
1 'polypeptide(L)' 'MAAERCSRCGTPVVMEASMNRSSHFCPSCQRKR' A
#
# COMPACT_ATOMS: atom_id res chain seq x y z
N MET A 1 5.64 6.00 -15.09
CA MET A 1 4.39 5.72 -14.36
C MET A 1 4.36 4.25 -13.98
N ALA A 2 4.47 3.91 -12.71
CA ALA A 2 4.12 2.58 -12.22
C ALA A 2 3.30 2.81 -10.95
N ALA A 3 2.01 2.51 -11.01
CA ALA A 3 1.24 2.33 -9.79
C ALA A 3 1.96 1.24 -9.00
N GLU A 4 2.47 1.62 -7.83
CA GLU A 4 3.04 0.77 -6.81
C GLU A 4 2.09 -0.40 -6.50
N ARG A 5 2.25 -1.48 -7.25
CA ARG A 5 1.65 -2.77 -6.92
C ARG A 5 2.59 -3.42 -5.92
N CYS A 6 2.03 -4.08 -4.92
CA CYS A 6 2.85 -4.76 -3.93
C CYS A 6 3.67 -5.85 -4.62
N SER A 7 5.00 -5.78 -4.55
CA SER A 7 5.88 -6.77 -5.18
C SER A 7 5.70 -8.21 -4.63
N ARG A 8 5.00 -8.37 -3.50
CA ARG A 8 4.74 -9.68 -2.88
C ARG A 8 3.46 -10.33 -3.37
N CYS A 9 2.39 -9.56 -3.57
CA CYS A 9 1.06 -10.10 -3.87
C CYS A 9 0.43 -9.53 -5.15
N GLY A 10 1.04 -8.53 -5.79
CA GLY A 10 0.50 -7.86 -6.97
C GLY A 10 -0.67 -6.92 -6.69
N THR A 11 -1.20 -6.90 -5.46
CA THR A 11 -2.33 -6.05 -5.06
C THR A 11 -1.95 -4.57 -5.21
N PRO A 12 -2.85 -3.72 -5.75
CA PRO A 12 -2.64 -2.28 -5.77
C PRO A 12 -2.44 -1.78 -4.34
N VAL A 13 -1.31 -1.12 -4.10
CA VAL A 13 -1.06 -0.46 -2.82
C VAL A 13 -1.92 0.79 -2.79
N VAL A 14 -2.67 0.96 -1.72
CA VAL A 14 -3.44 2.17 -1.48
C VAL A 14 -2.59 3.13 -0.66
N MET A 15 -2.50 4.36 -1.10
CA MET A 15 -1.89 5.43 -0.32
C MET A 15 -2.88 5.81 0.78
N GLU A 16 -2.51 5.60 2.05
CA GLU A 16 -3.31 6.16 3.14
C GLU A 16 -2.98 7.64 3.26
N ALA A 17 -3.98 8.51 3.06
CA ALA A 17 -3.85 9.96 3.20
C ALA A 17 -3.82 10.38 4.68
N SER A 18 -3.07 9.66 5.51
CA SER A 18 -2.94 9.99 6.92
C SER A 18 -2.02 11.20 7.04
N MET A 19 -2.58 12.28 7.59
CA MET A 19 -2.00 13.60 7.82
C MET A 19 -0.46 13.53 7.92
N ASN A 20 0.23 13.94 6.84
CA ASN A 20 1.69 14.01 6.74
C ASN A 20 2.50 12.70 6.54
N ARG A 21 1.88 11.56 6.22
CA ARG A 21 2.62 10.32 5.92
C ARG A 21 2.03 9.60 4.70
N SER A 22 2.50 9.95 3.50
CA SER A 22 2.25 9.16 2.28
C SER A 22 2.94 7.80 2.41
N SER A 23 2.29 6.88 3.13
CA SER A 23 2.78 5.52 3.33
C SER A 23 2.03 4.60 2.39
N HIS A 24 2.81 3.89 1.59
CA HIS A 24 2.37 2.87 0.66
C HIS A 24 1.76 1.70 1.47
N PHE A 25 0.43 1.65 1.63
CA PHE A 25 -0.25 0.61 2.41
C PHE A 25 -0.81 -0.51 1.54
N CYS A 26 -0.35 -1.74 1.78
CA CYS A 26 -0.88 -2.92 1.11
C CYS A 26 -1.95 -3.59 1.99
N PRO A 27 -3.25 -3.57 1.62
CA PRO A 27 -4.32 -4.11 2.45
C PRO A 27 -4.24 -5.64 2.64
N SER A 28 -3.52 -6.34 1.76
CA SER A 28 -3.34 -7.78 1.84
C SER A 28 -2.16 -8.19 2.72
N CYS A 29 -1.02 -7.48 2.62
CA CYS A 29 0.21 -7.83 3.34
C CYS A 29 0.38 -7.08 4.66
N GLN A 30 -0.12 -5.85 4.77
CA GLN A 30 -0.06 -5.02 5.98
C GLN A 30 -1.33 -5.17 6.85
N ARG A 31 -2.17 -6.18 6.57
CA ARG A 31 -3.31 -6.53 7.42
C ARG A 31 -2.76 -6.99 8.78
N LYS A 32 -2.82 -6.11 9.79
CA LYS A 32 -2.46 -6.44 11.18
C LYS A 32 -3.34 -7.61 11.62
N ARG A 33 -2.74 -8.78 11.83
CA ARG A 33 -3.33 -9.84 12.65
C ARG A 33 -3.21 -9.44 14.11
#